data_AF-A0A7X7MVP8-F1
#
_entry.id   AF-A0A7X7MVP8-F1
#
_cell.length_a   1.000
_cell.length_b   1.000
_cell.length_c   1.000
_cell.angle_alpha   90.00
_cell.angle_beta   90.00
_cell.angle_gamma   90.00
#
_symmetry.space_group_name_H-M   'P 1'
#
loop_
_entity.id
_entity.type
_entity.pdbx_description
1 polymer ?
#
loop_
_entity_poly.entity_id
_entity_poly.type
_entity_poly.pdbx_seq_one_letter_code
_entity_poly.pdbx_strand_id
1 'polypeptide(L)'
;ANVSIKMSGKDKTQILHIDHLCNECGNCQSFCPYDSAPYKEKFTLFQTEEAFDNSKNPGFVLLDRVEHTMKVRVKDEVHRIEGFDPVSYIDSQILTLIETVVMFHGYLL
;
A
#
# COMPACT_ATOMS: atom_id res chain seq x y z
N ALA A 1 -4.69 10.07 1.33
CA ALA A 1 -6.11 9.73 1.57
C ALA A 1 -6.24 8.26 1.94
N ASN A 2 -7.33 7.83 2.58
CA ASN A 2 -7.57 6.41 2.86
C ASN A 2 -8.70 5.90 1.96
N VAL A 3 -8.49 4.75 1.33
CA VAL A 3 -9.49 4.08 0.48
C VAL A 3 -9.73 2.67 0.96
N SER A 4 -10.94 2.16 0.69
CA SER A 4 -11.32 0.79 1.01
C SER A 4 -11.16 -0.08 -0.23
N ILE A 5 -10.26 -1.07 -0.18
CA ILE A 5 -9.97 -1.99 -1.27
C ILE A 5 -10.64 -3.34 -1.00
N LYS A 6 -11.55 -3.73 -1.89
CA LYS A 6 -12.17 -5.06 -1.85
C LYS A 6 -11.16 -6.09 -2.33
N MET A 7 -10.70 -6.95 -1.42
CA MET A 7 -9.69 -7.96 -1.71
C MET A 7 -10.23 -9.04 -2.66
N SER A 8 -9.48 -9.37 -3.70
CA SER A 8 -9.80 -10.48 -4.59
C SER A 8 -9.93 -11.79 -3.81
N GLY A 9 -11.04 -12.51 -4.00
CA GLY A 9 -11.29 -13.80 -3.36
C GLY A 9 -11.58 -13.76 -1.85
N LYS A 10 -11.83 -12.58 -1.24
CA LYS A 10 -12.17 -12.45 0.18
C LYS A 10 -13.38 -11.52 0.40
N ASP A 11 -14.19 -11.84 1.40
CA ASP A 11 -15.33 -10.99 1.83
C ASP A 11 -14.91 -9.79 2.70
N LYS A 12 -13.60 -9.55 2.87
CA LYS A 12 -13.06 -8.48 3.70
C LYS A 12 -12.38 -7.40 2.87
N THR A 13 -12.68 -6.16 3.20
CA THR A 13 -12.04 -4.96 2.65
C THR A 13 -10.79 -4.60 3.47
N GLN A 14 -9.76 -4.09 2.82
CA GLN A 14 -8.58 -3.53 3.47
C GLN A 14 -8.54 -2.02 3.29
N ILE A 15 -8.08 -1.30 4.31
CA ILE A 15 -7.84 0.14 4.19
C ILE A 15 -6.42 0.35 3.65
N LEU A 16 -6.33 1.00 2.49
CA LEU A 16 -5.08 1.42 1.87
C LEU A 16 -4.93 2.93 2.02
N HIS A 17 -3.77 3.36 2.49
CA HIS A 17 -3.40 4.78 2.47
C HIS A 17 -2.77 5.13 1.12
N ILE A 18 -3.18 6.24 0.50
CA ILE A 18 -2.62 6.75 -0.75
C ILE A 18 -1.90 8.06 -0.42
N ASP A 19 -0.58 8.03 -0.52
CA ASP A 19 0.29 9.10 -0.04
C ASP A 19 0.05 10.42 -0.78
N HIS A 20 0.08 10.40 -2.10
CA HIS A 20 -0.07 11.60 -2.94
C HIS A 20 -1.45 12.28 -2.84
N LEU A 21 -2.46 11.59 -2.30
CA LEU A 21 -3.79 12.15 -2.02
C LEU A 21 -3.96 12.57 -0.56
N CYS A 22 -2.93 12.47 0.26
CA CYS A 22 -2.93 12.90 1.65
C CYS A 22 -2.33 14.30 1.78
N ASN A 23 -2.94 15.15 2.60
CA ASN A 23 -2.37 16.46 2.97
C ASN A 23 -2.03 16.54 4.46
N GLU A 24 -1.95 15.38 5.12
CA GLU A 24 -1.65 15.25 6.55
C GLU A 24 -2.55 16.09 7.47
N CYS A 25 -3.80 16.39 7.07
CA CYS A 25 -4.72 17.20 7.89
C CYS A 25 -5.13 16.57 9.23
N GLY A 26 -4.74 15.32 9.51
CA GLY A 26 -5.03 14.64 10.79
C GLY A 26 -6.45 14.11 10.94
N ASN A 27 -7.38 14.41 10.04
CA ASN A 27 -8.78 13.96 10.14
C ASN A 27 -8.91 12.45 10.36
N CYS A 28 -8.13 11.64 9.63
CA CYS A 28 -8.22 10.19 9.78
C CYS A 28 -7.74 9.68 11.14
N GLN A 29 -6.89 10.44 11.86
CA GLN A 29 -6.50 10.13 13.24
C GLN A 29 -7.56 10.62 14.22
N SER A 30 -7.99 11.88 14.11
CA SER A 30 -8.98 12.49 15.00
C SER A 30 -10.34 11.77 15.02
N PHE A 31 -10.73 11.20 13.88
CA PHE A 31 -11.99 10.47 13.73
C PHE A 31 -11.81 8.95 13.72
N CYS A 32 -10.61 8.45 14.06
CA CYS A 32 -10.38 7.02 14.09
C CYS A 32 -11.07 6.37 15.30
N PRO A 33 -11.94 5.36 15.11
CA PRO A 33 -12.59 4.67 16.24
C PRO A 33 -11.64 3.75 17.02
N TYR A 34 -10.41 3.54 16.53
CA TYR A 34 -9.45 2.58 17.08
C TYR A 34 -8.17 3.23 17.64
N ASP A 35 -8.20 4.53 17.96
CA ASP A 35 -7.03 5.29 18.45
C ASP A 35 -5.74 5.04 17.65
N SER A 36 -5.87 5.09 16.31
CA SER A 36 -4.75 4.91 15.37
C SER A 36 -4.62 6.13 14.48
N ALA A 37 -3.45 6.28 13.84
CA ALA A 37 -3.20 7.27 12.81
C ALA A 37 -3.11 6.59 11.42
N PRO A 38 -4.23 6.38 10.70
CA PRO A 38 -4.24 5.61 9.45
C PRO A 38 -3.24 6.08 8.39
N TYR A 39 -3.03 7.40 8.26
CA TYR A 39 -2.07 7.97 7.31
C TYR A 39 -0.59 7.64 7.61
N LYS A 40 -0.29 7.13 8.81
CA LYS A 40 1.06 6.70 9.23
C LYS A 40 1.17 5.17 9.36
N GLU A 41 0.09 4.52 9.76
CA GLU A 41 0.12 3.11 10.18
C GLU A 41 -0.42 2.14 9.13
N LYS A 42 -1.30 2.57 8.23
CA LYS A 42 -1.83 1.68 7.19
C LYS A 42 -0.85 1.53 6.03
N PHE A 43 -0.95 0.38 5.38
CA PHE A 43 -0.14 0.09 4.19
C PHE A 43 -0.36 1.19 3.15
N THR A 44 0.73 1.74 2.64
CA THR A 44 0.72 2.96 1.83
C THR A 44 1.07 2.65 0.38
N LEU A 45 0.26 3.15 -0.54
CA LEU A 45 0.59 3.25 -1.95
C LEU A 45 1.30 4.58 -2.20
N PHE A 46 2.50 4.50 -2.75
CA PHE A 46 3.30 5.65 -3.16
C PHE A 46 3.26 5.81 -4.68
N GLN A 47 3.21 7.05 -5.14
CA GLN A 47 3.18 7.37 -6.56
C GLN A 47 4.60 7.37 -7.18
N THR A 48 5.61 7.74 -6.40
CA THR A 48 7.00 7.84 -6.87
C THR A 48 7.95 7.13 -5.91
N GLU A 49 9.10 6.70 -6.44
CA GLU A 49 10.17 6.10 -5.64
C GLU A 49 10.71 7.08 -4.60
N GLU A 50 10.81 8.36 -4.96
CA GLU A 50 11.22 9.43 -4.03
C GLU A 50 10.27 9.57 -2.84
N ALA A 51 8.95 9.56 -3.06
CA ALA A 51 7.97 9.61 -1.98
C ALA A 51 8.04 8.37 -1.08
N PHE A 52 8.26 7.20 -1.69
CA PHE A 52 8.49 5.96 -0.95
C PHE A 52 9.74 6.07 -0.07
N ASP A 53 10.87 6.55 -0.60
CA ASP A 53 12.15 6.63 0.11
C ASP A 53 12.15 7.72 1.20
N ASN A 54 11.41 8.81 1.02
CA ASN A 54 11.23 9.87 2.02
C ASN A 54 10.23 9.52 3.14
N SER A 55 9.59 8.36 3.07
CA SER A 55 8.60 7.90 4.06
C SER A 55 9.08 6.66 4.82
N LYS A 56 8.62 6.53 6.06
CA LYS A 56 8.82 5.33 6.90
C LYS A 56 7.62 4.39 6.88
N ASN A 57 6.52 4.76 6.24
CA ASN A 57 5.32 3.93 6.26
C ASN A 57 5.59 2.58 5.56
N PRO A 58 5.00 1.48 6.07
CA PRO A 58 4.93 0.25 5.30
C PRO A 58 4.10 0.50 4.04
N GLY A 59 4.51 -0.04 2.90
CA GLY A 59 3.86 0.30 1.64
C GLY A 59 4.58 -0.22 0.41
N PHE A 60 4.17 0.25 -0.75
CA PHE A 60 4.80 -0.09 -2.02
C PHE A 60 4.74 1.04 -3.05
N VAL A 61 5.67 0.99 -4.00
CA VAL A 61 5.68 1.80 -5.22
C VAL A 61 5.87 0.88 -6.41
N LEU A 62 5.05 1.06 -7.44
CA LEU A 62 5.19 0.36 -8.71
C LEU A 62 6.24 1.09 -9.56
N LEU A 63 7.30 0.39 -9.93
CA LEU A 63 8.41 0.93 -10.73
C LEU A 63 8.21 0.66 -12.23
N ASP A 64 7.64 -0.50 -12.57
CA ASP A 64 7.35 -0.89 -13.94
C ASP A 64 5.97 -1.54 -14.02
N ARG A 65 5.10 -1.02 -14.90
CA ARG A 65 3.73 -1.53 -15.10
C ARG A 65 3.67 -2.79 -15.97
N VAL A 66 4.64 -3.00 -16.85
CA VAL A 66 4.67 -4.13 -17.78
C VAL A 66 5.25 -5.35 -17.07
N GLU A 67 6.40 -5.18 -16.43
CA GLU A 67 7.11 -6.26 -15.71
C GLU A 67 6.60 -6.42 -14.26
N HIS A 68 5.67 -5.56 -13.83
CA HIS A 68 5.16 -5.51 -12.45
C HIS A 68 6.29 -5.46 -11.41
N THR A 69 7.35 -4.70 -11.69
CA THR A 69 8.45 -4.52 -10.75
C THR A 69 8.08 -3.46 -9.72
N MET A 70 8.34 -3.73 -8.45
CA MET A 70 7.97 -2.82 -7.37
C MET A 70 8.95 -2.86 -6.19
N LYS A 71 9.02 -1.76 -5.44
CA LYS A 71 9.65 -1.71 -4.11
C LYS A 71 8.56 -1.85 -3.06
N VAL A 72 8.75 -2.74 -2.10
CA VAL A 72 7.82 -3.02 -1.01
C VAL A 72 8.54 -2.87 0.32
N ARG A 73 7.97 -2.09 1.24
CA ARG A 73 8.44 -1.95 2.62
C ARG A 73 7.50 -2.70 3.57
N VAL A 74 8.05 -3.69 4.27
CA VAL A 74 7.35 -4.46 5.32
C VAL A 74 8.31 -4.72 6.47
N LYS A 75 7.83 -4.61 7.72
CA LYS A 75 8.67 -4.80 8.93
C LYS A 75 9.99 -4.00 8.89
N ASP A 76 9.93 -2.76 8.39
CA ASP A 76 11.06 -1.85 8.20
C ASP A 76 12.15 -2.32 7.20
N GLU A 77 11.92 -3.43 6.49
CA GLU A 77 12.78 -3.93 5.42
C GLU A 77 12.22 -3.55 4.04
N VAL A 78 13.11 -3.22 3.10
CA VAL A 78 12.76 -2.89 1.72
C VAL A 78 13.16 -4.06 0.82
N HIS A 79 12.20 -4.57 0.07
CA HIS A 79 12.40 -5.63 -0.92
C HIS A 79 12.01 -5.12 -2.30
N ARG A 80 12.78 -5.55 -3.31
CA ARG A 80 12.37 -5.44 -4.71
C ARG A 80 11.75 -6.77 -5.12
N ILE A 81 10.55 -6.73 -5.69
CA ILE A 81 9.84 -7.91 -6.18
C ILE A 81 9.36 -7.67 -7.60
N GLU A 82 9.13 -8.76 -8.32
CA GLU A 82 8.57 -8.80 -9.67
C GLU A 82 7.35 -9.72 -9.66
N GLY A 83 6.25 -9.26 -10.26
CA GLY A 83 4.98 -9.99 -10.23
C GLY A 83 4.36 -10.09 -8.83
N PHE A 84 3.55 -11.13 -8.63
CA PHE A 84 2.71 -11.31 -7.43
C PHE A 84 2.86 -12.69 -6.77
N ASP A 85 3.87 -13.46 -7.18
CA ASP A 85 4.09 -14.80 -6.65
C ASP A 85 4.43 -14.76 -5.14
N PRO A 86 4.00 -15.76 -4.36
CA PRO A 86 4.30 -15.83 -2.93
C PRO A 86 5.80 -15.80 -2.64
N VAL A 87 6.23 -14.87 -1.78
CA VAL A 87 7.59 -14.80 -1.24
C VAL A 87 7.57 -14.96 0.28
N SER A 88 8.60 -15.56 0.87
CA SER A 88 8.62 -15.96 2.28
C SER A 88 8.63 -14.79 3.28
N TYR A 89 9.05 -13.60 2.85
CA TYR A 89 9.22 -12.42 3.68
C TYR A 89 8.06 -11.41 3.57
N ILE A 90 7.12 -11.59 2.64
CA ILE A 90 5.92 -10.75 2.51
C ILE A 90 4.69 -11.60 2.83
N ASP A 91 3.83 -11.09 3.70
CA ASP A 91 2.56 -11.75 4.02
C ASP A 91 1.69 -11.90 2.76
N SER A 92 1.09 -13.08 2.55
CA SER A 92 0.31 -13.36 1.36
C SER A 92 -0.88 -12.41 1.18
N GLN A 93 -1.44 -11.88 2.27
CA GLN A 93 -2.51 -10.89 2.18
C GLN A 93 -2.01 -9.54 1.64
N ILE A 94 -0.76 -9.16 1.93
CA ILE A 94 -0.15 -7.96 1.37
C ILE A 94 0.08 -8.15 -0.13
N LEU A 95 0.59 -9.31 -0.56
CA LEU A 95 0.74 -9.61 -1.99
C LEU A 95 -0.60 -9.58 -2.72
N THR A 96 -1.66 -10.21 -2.16
CA THR A 96 -3.00 -10.12 -2.75
C THR A 96 -3.52 -8.68 -2.80
N LEU A 97 -3.22 -7.85 -1.80
CA LEU A 97 -3.63 -6.43 -1.81
C LEU A 97 -2.92 -5.67 -2.93
N ILE A 98 -1.62 -5.84 -3.06
CA ILE A 98 -0.79 -5.24 -4.12
C ILE A 98 -1.32 -5.67 -5.49
N GLU A 99 -1.50 -6.98 -5.72
CA GLU A 99 -2.08 -7.52 -6.95
C GLU A 99 -3.44 -6.90 -7.24
N THR A 100 -4.31 -6.83 -6.23
CA THR A 100 -5.66 -6.26 -6.38
C THR A 100 -5.62 -4.78 -6.80
N VAL A 101 -4.68 -4.02 -6.23
CA VAL A 101 -4.51 -2.60 -6.57
C VAL A 101 -3.95 -2.45 -7.98
N VAL A 102 -2.89 -3.17 -8.32
CA VAL A 102 -2.23 -3.06 -9.63
C VAL A 102 -3.15 -3.50 -10.76
N MET A 103 -3.87 -4.63 -10.58
CA MET A 103 -4.67 -5.23 -11.65
C MET A 103 -6.07 -4.62 -11.78
N PHE A 104 -6.70 -4.20 -10.68
CA PHE A 104 -8.11 -3.77 -10.69
C PHE A 104 -8.34 -2.31 -10.26
N HIS A 105 -7.32 -1.64 -9.72
CA HIS A 105 -7.40 -0.25 -9.26
C HIS A 105 -6.27 0.60 -9.84
N GLY A 106 -5.85 0.31 -11.08
CA GLY A 106 -4.74 1.00 -11.73
C GLY A 106 -4.91 2.52 -11.94
N TYR A 107 -6.11 3.05 -11.70
CA TYR A 107 -6.42 4.49 -11.64
C TYR A 107 -5.91 5.17 -10.35
N LEU A 108 -5.48 4.39 -9.34
CA LEU A 108 -4.86 4.89 -8.11
C LEU A 108 -3.34 5.04 -8.23
N LEU A 109 -2.74 4.44 -9.26
CA LEU A 109 -1.30 4.38 -9.52
C LEU A 109 -0.84 5.58 -10.36
#